data_AF-A0A380EFX7-F1
#
_entry.id   AF-A0A380EFX7-F1
#
_cell.length_a   1.000
_cell.length_b   1.000
_cell.length_c   1.000
_cell.angle_alpha   90.00
_cell.angle_beta   90.00
_cell.angle_gamma   90.00
#
_symmetry.space_group_name_H-M   'P 1'
#
loop_
_entity.id
_entity.type
_entity.pdbx_description
1 polymer ?
#
loop_
_entity_poly.entity_id
_entity_poly.type
_entity_poly.pdbx_seq_one_letter_code
_entity_poly.pdbx_strand_id
1 'polypeptide(L)' 'MNLLGKDLDLLENEFNEHPEWHLHIYGKSERKDSRKMGHMTVLTNDVNQTEQDMYAKFEGSN' A
#
# COMPACT_ATOMS: atom_id res chain seq x y z
N MET A 1 -2.07 3.50 5.59
CA MET A 1 -2.72 2.19 5.40
C MET A 1 -1.76 1.04 5.70
N ASN A 2 -2.24 -0.14 6.11
CA ASN A 2 -1.40 -1.33 6.25
C ASN A 2 -1.27 -2.02 4.91
N LEU A 3 -0.08 -2.55 4.61
CA LEU A 3 0.17 -3.31 3.39
C LEU A 3 0.13 -4.80 3.72
N LEU A 4 -0.67 -5.55 2.97
CA LEU A 4 -0.77 -6.99 3.02
C LEU A 4 0.17 -7.65 2.00
N GLY A 5 0.28 -8.98 2.04
CA GLY A 5 1.13 -9.73 1.12
C GLY A 5 0.80 -9.45 -0.34
N LYS A 6 -0.50 -9.42 -0.68
CA LYS A 6 -1.01 -9.15 -2.04
C LYS A 6 -0.73 -7.73 -2.54
N ASP A 7 -0.66 -6.76 -1.62
CA ASP A 7 -0.47 -5.34 -1.97
C ASP A 7 0.97 -5.05 -2.40
N LEU A 8 1.93 -5.88 -1.98
CA LEU A 8 3.34 -5.69 -2.32
C LEU A 8 3.63 -5.89 -3.80
N ASP A 9 2.92 -6.81 -4.46
CA ASP A 9 3.12 -7.08 -5.89
C ASP A 9 2.61 -5.90 -6.74
N LEU A 10 1.50 -5.28 -6.33
CA LEU A 10 1.01 -4.04 -6.95
C LEU A 10 1.98 -2.87 -6.71
N LEU A 11 2.49 -2.73 -5.48
CA LEU A 11 3.43 -1.66 -5.13
C LEU A 11 4.72 -1.70 -5.96
N GLU A 12 5.22 -2.88 -6.30
CA GLU A 12 6.45 -2.99 -7.13
C GLU A 12 6.31 -2.30 -8.49
N ASN A 13 5.10 -2.27 -9.06
CA ASN A 13 4.84 -1.62 -10.33
C ASN A 13 4.57 -0.11 -10.17
N GLU A 14 3.86 0.27 -9.10
CA GLU A 14 3.37 1.65 -8.91
C GLU A 14 4.36 2.56 -8.20
N PHE A 15 5.31 2.01 -7.42
CA PHE A 15 6.16 2.80 -6.53
C PHE A 15 7.00 3.85 -7.26
N ASN A 16 7.48 3.54 -8.46
CA ASN A 16 8.27 4.47 -9.26
C ASN A 16 7.47 5.70 -9.73
N GLU A 17 6.14 5.58 -9.84
CA GLU A 17 5.26 6.65 -10.28
C GLU A 17 4.82 7.55 -9.12
N HIS A 18 5.01 7.11 -7.87
CA HIS A 18 4.54 7.77 -6.66
C HIS A 18 5.68 8.06 -5.67
N PRO A 19 6.61 8.98 -5.99
CA PRO A 19 7.71 9.35 -5.10
C PRO A 19 7.25 10.00 -3.79
N GLU A 20 6.01 10.48 -3.73
CA GLU A 20 5.39 11.04 -2.53
C GLU A 20 4.95 9.98 -1.50
N TRP A 21 4.95 8.69 -1.88
CA TRP A 21 4.58 7.62 -0.96
C TRP A 21 5.74 7.22 -0.05
N HIS A 22 5.47 7.23 1.25
CA HIS A 22 6.43 6.77 2.25
C HIS A 22 6.10 5.35 2.68
N LEU A 23 6.89 4.38 2.17
CA LEU A 23 6.74 2.96 2.46
C LEU A 23 7.66 2.51 3.61
N HIS A 24 7.11 1.70 4.51
CA HIS A 24 7.88 0.98 5.52
C HIS A 24 7.55 -0.51 5.45
N ILE A 25 8.50 -1.31 4.94
CA ILE A 25 8.36 -2.76 4.79
C ILE A 25 9.13 -3.48 5.91
N TYR A 26 8.49 -4.46 6.55
CA TYR A 26 9.03 -5.14 7.74
C TYR A 26 10.06 -6.24 7.45
N GLY A 27 10.46 -6.45 6.18
CA GLY A 27 11.50 -7.42 5.81
C GLY A 27 11.13 -8.89 6.08
N LYS A 28 9.84 -9.24 6.13
CA LYS A 28 9.40 -10.63 6.33
C LYS A 28 9.70 -11.47 5.08
N SER A 29 10.31 -12.63 5.27
CA SER A 29 10.81 -13.51 4.21
C SER A 29 9.72 -14.12 3.32
N GLU A 30 8.50 -14.32 3.83
CA GLU A 30 7.37 -14.87 3.06
C GLU A 30 6.20 -13.88 3.03
N ARG A 31 5.73 -13.58 1.80
CA ARG A 31 4.48 -12.85 1.53
C ARG A 31 3.32 -13.84 1.74
N LYS A 32 2.42 -13.54 2.67
CA LYS A 32 1.17 -14.27 2.87
C LYS A 32 0.01 -13.29 2.75
N ASP A 33 -1.04 -13.66 2.04
CA ASP A 33 -2.09 -12.74 1.57
C ASP A 33 -2.72 -11.90 2.68
N SER A 34 -3.02 -12.47 3.85
CA SER A 34 -3.63 -11.73 4.96
C SER A 34 -2.62 -11.26 6.03
N ARG A 35 -1.32 -11.30 5.73
CA ARG A 35 -0.28 -10.91 6.70
C ARG A 35 0.15 -9.47 6.45
N LYS A 36 0.15 -8.65 7.51
CA LYS A 36 0.73 -7.30 7.47
C LYS A 36 2.23 -7.38 7.15
N MET A 37 2.63 -6.86 6.01
CA MET A 37 4.00 -6.82 5.52
C MET A 37 4.67 -5.46 5.65
N GLY A 38 3.86 -4.40 5.84
CA GLY A 38 4.36 -3.05 6.02
C GLY A 38 3.24 -2.05 6.26
N HIS A 39 3.56 -0.78 6.11
CA HIS A 39 2.59 0.30 6.00
C HIS A 39 3.04 1.35 4.99
N MET A 40 2.06 2.08 4.47
CA MET A 40 2.27 3.25 3.62
C MET A 40 1.66 4.48 4.29
N THR A 41 2.43 5.56 4.28
CA THR A 41 2.00 6.90 4.68
C THR A 41 1.98 7.79 3.46
N VAL A 42 0.85 8.47 3.24
CA VAL A 42 0.66 9.47 2.19
C VAL A 42 0.30 10.79 2.85
N LEU A 43 1.01 11.86 2.49
CA LEU A 43 0.66 13.21 2.92
C LEU A 43 -0.33 13.80 1.92
N THR A 44 -1.45 14.33 2.41
CA THR A 44 -2.53 14.84 1.56
C THR A 44 -3.22 16.02 2.23
N ASN A 45 -3.86 16.85 1.40
CA ASN A 45 -4.73 17.92 1.85
C ASN A 45 -6.19 17.45 2.04
N ASP A 46 -6.56 16.30 1.46
CA ASP A 46 -7.89 15.70 1.61
C ASP A 46 -7.76 14.21 1.96
N VAL A 47 -7.92 13.93 3.25
CA VAL A 47 -7.79 12.57 3.79
C VAL A 47 -8.88 11.65 3.26
N ASN A 48 -10.12 12.13 3.12
CA ASN A 48 -11.24 11.28 2.72
C ASN A 48 -11.10 10.85 1.26
N GLN A 49 -10.75 11.79 0.38
CA GLN A 49 -10.54 11.47 -1.03
C GLN A 49 -9.36 10.52 -1.20
N THR A 50 -8.22 10.82 -0.55
CA THR A 50 -7.04 9.95 -0.62
C THR A 50 -7.32 8.56 -0.07
N GLU A 51 -8.07 8.45 1.02
CA GLU A 51 -8.44 7.15 1.58
C GLU A 51 -9.28 6.33 0.58
N GLN A 52 -10.29 6.93 -0.06
CA GLN A 52 -11.10 6.26 -1.09
C GLN A 52 -10.26 5.80 -2.28
N ASP A 53 -9.37 6.66 -2.78
CA ASP A 53 -8.50 6.32 -3.91
C ASP A 53 -7.58 5.14 -3.56
N MET A 54 -7.01 5.14 -2.35
CA MET A 54 -6.15 4.04 -1.89
C MET A 54 -6.95 2.74 -1.69
N TYR A 55 -8.18 2.79 -1.17
CA TYR A 55 -9.02 1.60 -1.07
C TYR A 55 -9.37 1.04 -2.45
N ALA A 56 -9.74 1.90 -3.41
CA ALA A 56 -10.04 1.47 -4.78
C ALA A 56 -8.83 0.81 -5.45
N LYS A 57 -7.62 1.33 -5.20
CA LYS A 57 -6.37 0.84 -5.80
C LYS A 57 -5.86 -0.46 -5.17
N PHE A 58 -5.92 -0.60 -3.84
CA PHE A 58 -5.29 -1.71 -3.12
C PHE A 58 -6.27 -2.77 -2.57
N GLU A 59 -7.49 -2.41 -2.20
CA GLU A 59 -8.50 -3.37 -1.74
C GLU A 59 -9.44 -3.87 -2.85
N GLY A 60 -9.27 -3.40 -4.08
CA GLY A 60 -10.05 -3.77 -5.29
C GLY A 60 -9.92 -5.22 -5.77
N SER A 61 -9.49 -6.17 -4.93
CA SER A 61 -9.55 -7.59 -5.22
C SER A 61 -10.01 -8.32 -3.95
N ASN A 62 -11.31 -8.60 -3.95
CA ASN A 62 -12.04 -9.40 -2.97
C ASN A 62 -11.48 -10.83 -2.94
#